data_AF-A0A560CJC9-F1
#
_entry.id   AF-A0A560CJC9-F1
#
_cell.length_a   1.000
_cell.length_b   1.000
_cell.length_c   1.000
_cell.angle_alpha   90.00
_cell.angle_beta   90.00
_cell.angle_gamma   90.00
#
_symmetry.space_group_name_H-M   'P 1'
#
loop_
_entity.id
_entity.type
_entity.pdbx_description
1 polymer ?
#
loop_
_entity_poly.entity_id
_entity_poly.type
_entity_poly.pdbx_seq_one_letter_code
_entity_poly.pdbx_strand_id
1 'polypeptide(L)'
;MLGLYAQHAQTYLLVLMTSTTLFFALPIFIAPLAWARLMLWRIPQDTDLAVYFGRCLGAFILIVEFLMLRGATTVEATAYAFDVLFAVFGLMLAVHVYGAIRRIQPITETLEIGFWAFLLLLNTWFYPAPPA
;
A
#
# COMPACT_ATOMS: atom_id res chain seq x y z
N MET A 1 11.10 -5.41 -17.84
CA MET A 1 10.57 -6.73 -18.26
C MET A 1 9.55 -7.17 -17.23
N LEU A 2 8.35 -7.57 -17.65
CA LEU A 2 7.34 -8.12 -16.76
C LEU A 2 7.82 -9.48 -16.22
N GLY A 3 7.70 -9.72 -14.92
CA GLY A 3 8.00 -11.02 -14.32
C GLY A 3 9.47 -11.44 -14.34
N LEU A 4 10.41 -10.49 -14.34
CA LEU A 4 11.85 -10.77 -14.26
C LEU A 4 12.25 -11.66 -13.05
N TYR A 5 11.48 -11.58 -11.96
CA TYR A 5 11.66 -12.31 -10.71
C TYR A 5 10.40 -13.10 -10.31
N ALA A 6 9.63 -13.60 -11.29
CA ALA A 6 8.37 -14.29 -11.06
C ALA A 6 8.47 -15.47 -10.08
N GLN A 7 9.61 -16.17 -10.03
CA GLN A 7 9.87 -17.27 -9.09
C GLN A 7 9.84 -16.84 -7.61
N HIS A 8 9.93 -15.54 -7.34
CA HIS A 8 9.88 -14.97 -5.99
C HIS A 8 8.55 -14.25 -5.71
N ALA A 9 7.53 -14.40 -6.56
CA ALA A 9 6.26 -13.68 -6.46
C ALA A 9 5.58 -13.86 -5.08
N GLN A 10 5.47 -15.08 -4.59
CA GLN A 10 4.85 -15.35 -3.28
C GLN A 10 5.68 -14.81 -2.11
N THR A 11 7.01 -14.91 -2.20
CA THR A 11 7.92 -14.33 -1.20
C THR A 11 7.80 -12.81 -1.17
N TYR A 12 7.73 -12.18 -2.35
CA TYR A 12 7.49 -10.74 -2.49
C TYR A 12 6.17 -10.33 -1.84
N LEU A 13 5.06 -11.03 -2.13
CA LEU A 13 3.77 -10.75 -1.49
C LEU A 13 3.82 -10.88 0.03
N LEU A 14 4.49 -11.92 0.56
CA LEU A 14 4.61 -12.13 2.00
C LEU A 14 5.40 -11.01 2.71
N VAL A 15 6.53 -10.60 2.12
CA VAL A 15 7.37 -9.52 2.64
C VAL A 15 6.63 -8.19 2.59
N LEU A 16 6.00 -7.90 1.44
CA LEU A 16 5.20 -6.70 1.26
C LEU A 16 4.07 -6.64 2.28
N MET A 17 3.24 -7.69 2.35
CA MET A 17 2.11 -7.80 3.28
C MET A 17 2.54 -7.62 4.73
N THR A 18 3.60 -8.29 5.15
CA THR A 18 4.09 -8.17 6.54
C THR A 18 4.53 -6.74 6.84
N SER A 19 5.24 -6.12 5.90
CA SER A 19 5.72 -4.74 6.06
C SER A 19 4.55 -3.75 6.09
N THR A 20 3.62 -3.82 5.12
CA THR A 20 2.50 -2.89 5.03
C THR A 20 1.51 -3.08 6.17
N THR A 21 1.30 -4.32 6.64
CA THR A 21 0.50 -4.60 7.84
C THR A 21 1.06 -3.89 9.07
N LEU A 22 2.37 -4.01 9.31
CA LEU A 22 3.01 -3.50 10.53
C LEU A 22 3.17 -1.98 10.53
N PHE A 23 3.54 -1.39 9.38
CA PHE A 23 3.89 0.03 9.31
C PHE A 23 2.73 0.93 8.85
N PHE A 24 1.72 0.37 8.18
CA PHE A 24 0.59 1.14 7.65
C PHE A 24 -0.75 0.63 8.16
N ALA A 25 -1.13 -0.62 7.85
CA ALA A 25 -2.49 -1.12 8.11
C ALA A 25 -2.89 -1.04 9.59
N LEU A 26 -2.11 -1.67 10.47
CA LEU A 26 -2.42 -1.72 11.90
C LEU A 26 -2.30 -0.34 12.57
N PRO A 27 -1.23 0.45 12.36
CA PRO A 27 -1.14 1.79 12.94
C PRO A 27 -2.28 2.72 12.52
N ILE A 28 -2.64 2.72 11.24
CA ILE A 28 -3.74 3.54 10.71
C ILE A 28 -5.09 3.07 11.26
N PHE A 29 -5.32 1.76 11.37
CA PHE A 29 -6.57 1.20 11.89
C PHE A 29 -6.75 1.42 13.39
N ILE A 30 -5.69 1.28 14.19
CA ILE A 30 -5.79 1.33 15.65
C ILE A 30 -5.64 2.77 16.16
N ALA A 31 -4.62 3.49 15.68
CA ALA A 31 -4.19 4.78 16.20
C ALA A 31 -3.88 5.80 15.07
N PRO A 32 -4.87 6.17 14.23
CA PRO A 32 -4.64 6.96 13.01
C PRO A 32 -3.96 8.31 13.28
N LEU A 33 -4.28 8.99 14.37
CA LEU A 33 -3.65 10.27 14.70
C LEU A 33 -2.19 10.13 15.15
N ALA A 34 -1.82 9.01 15.78
CA ALA A 34 -0.43 8.76 16.16
C ALA A 34 0.41 8.49 14.91
N TRP A 35 -0.11 7.67 13.99
CA TRP A 35 0.50 7.44 12.68
C TRP A 35 0.61 8.74 11.87
N ALA A 36 -0.45 9.55 11.81
CA ALA A 36 -0.45 10.82 11.08
C ALA A 36 0.63 11.79 11.63
N ARG A 37 0.81 11.86 12.95
CA ARG A 37 1.89 12.66 13.56
C ARG A 37 3.29 12.15 13.18
N LEU A 38 3.48 10.82 13.19
CA LEU A 38 4.74 10.21 12.73
C LEU A 38 5.04 10.59 11.28
N MET A 39 4.00 10.62 10.45
CA MET A 39 4.04 11.08 9.05
C MET A 39 4.00 12.59 8.90
N LEU A 40 4.26 13.37 9.97
CA LEU A 40 4.38 14.83 9.97
C LEU A 40 3.12 15.59 9.54
N TRP A 41 1.95 14.96 9.58
CA TRP A 41 0.68 15.66 9.37
C TRP A 41 0.41 16.64 10.50
N ARG A 42 -0.10 17.82 10.12
CA ARG A 42 -0.69 18.77 11.08
C ARG A 42 -2.06 18.23 11.49
N ILE A 43 -2.23 17.97 12.78
CA ILE A 43 -3.49 17.43 13.31
C ILE A 43 -4.50 18.58 13.47
N PRO A 44 -5.73 18.44 12.92
CA PRO A 44 -6.79 19.45 13.09
C PRO A 44 -7.26 19.51 14.55
N GLN A 45 -7.97 20.59 14.91
CA GLN A 45 -8.59 20.72 16.24
C GLN A 45 -9.70 19.68 16.43
N ASP A 46 -10.60 19.56 15.45
CA ASP A 46 -11.64 18.52 15.42
C ASP A 46 -11.11 17.26 14.74
N THR A 47 -11.00 16.17 15.49
CA THR A 47 -10.29 14.96 15.04
C THR A 47 -11.20 13.79 14.68
N ASP A 48 -12.48 13.83 15.03
CA ASP A 48 -13.40 12.69 14.88
C ASP A 48 -13.51 12.21 13.43
N LEU A 49 -13.63 13.15 12.48
CA LEU A 49 -13.70 12.82 11.06
C LEU A 49 -12.39 12.19 10.55
N ALA A 50 -11.24 12.70 10.99
CA ALA A 50 -9.93 12.17 10.61
C ALA A 50 -9.70 10.77 11.21
N VAL A 51 -10.13 10.55 12.45
CA VAL A 51 -10.09 9.22 13.09
C VAL A 51 -11.00 8.26 12.36
N TYR A 52 -12.24 8.66 12.05
CA TYR A 52 -13.20 7.83 11.33
C TYR A 52 -12.66 7.41 9.96
N PHE A 53 -12.25 8.37 9.11
CA PHE A 53 -11.68 8.05 7.80
C PHE A 53 -10.37 7.28 7.89
N GLY A 54 -9.49 7.59 8.84
CA GLY A 54 -8.26 6.84 9.07
C GLY A 54 -8.56 5.37 9.37
N ARG A 55 -9.51 5.08 10.26
CA ARG A 55 -9.92 3.69 10.57
C ARG A 55 -10.53 2.99 9.37
N CYS A 56 -11.36 3.68 8.59
CA CYS A 56 -11.89 3.13 7.35
C CYS A 56 -10.75 2.76 6.39
N LEU A 57 -9.81 3.66 6.15
CA LEU A 57 -8.65 3.40 5.30
C LEU A 57 -7.84 2.20 5.81
N GLY A 58 -7.53 2.15 7.11
CA GLY A 58 -6.84 1.01 7.73
C GLY A 58 -7.58 -0.32 7.53
N ALA A 59 -8.91 -0.33 7.62
CA ALA A 59 -9.72 -1.52 7.35
C ALA A 59 -9.62 -1.98 5.88
N PHE A 60 -9.64 -1.04 4.93
CA PHE A 60 -9.44 -1.37 3.51
C PHE A 60 -8.04 -1.89 3.24
N ILE A 61 -7.00 -1.32 3.86
CA ILE A 61 -5.65 -1.84 3.77
C ILE A 61 -5.62 -3.28 4.29
N LEU A 62 -6.20 -3.57 5.46
CA LEU A 62 -6.27 -4.94 6.02
C LEU A 62 -6.98 -5.94 5.10
N ILE A 63 -7.98 -5.51 4.31
CA ILE A 63 -8.60 -6.37 3.28
C ILE A 63 -7.58 -6.69 2.18
N VAL A 64 -6.79 -5.71 1.73
CA VAL A 64 -5.71 -5.93 0.76
C VAL A 64 -4.62 -6.83 1.35
N GLU A 65 -4.28 -6.68 2.63
CA GLU A 65 -3.35 -7.58 3.35
C GLU A 65 -3.84 -9.04 3.28
N PHE A 66 -5.14 -9.26 3.49
CA PHE A 66 -5.73 -10.59 3.36
C PHE A 66 -5.64 -11.15 1.93
N LEU A 67 -5.85 -10.31 0.91
CA LEU A 67 -5.68 -10.71 -0.49
C LEU A 67 -4.22 -11.06 -0.82
N MET A 68 -3.26 -10.31 -0.28
CA MET A 68 -1.84 -10.63 -0.40
C MET A 68 -1.49 -11.93 0.31
N LEU A 69 -2.03 -12.18 1.51
CA LEU A 69 -1.84 -13.45 2.22
C LEU A 69 -2.36 -14.63 1.39
N ARG A 70 -3.56 -14.48 0.79
CA ARG A 70 -4.13 -15.46 -0.14
C ARG A 70 -3.21 -15.69 -1.33
N GLY A 71 -2.74 -14.62 -1.98
CA GLY A 71 -1.81 -14.73 -3.11
C GLY A 71 -0.45 -15.32 -2.74
N ALA A 72 0.03 -15.09 -1.52
CA ALA A 72 1.30 -15.62 -1.01
C ALA A 72 1.21 -17.11 -0.63
N THR A 73 0.02 -17.62 -0.32
CA THR A 73 -0.19 -19.00 0.16
C THR A 73 -0.94 -19.90 -0.81
N THR A 74 -1.48 -19.34 -1.90
CA THR A 74 -2.25 -20.06 -2.93
C THR A 74 -1.83 -19.57 -4.31
N VAL A 75 -1.24 -20.46 -5.12
CA VAL A 75 -0.64 -20.11 -6.42
C VAL A 75 -1.67 -19.54 -7.39
N GLU A 76 -2.89 -20.10 -7.39
CA GLU A 76 -3.99 -19.68 -8.26
C GLU A 76 -4.49 -18.27 -7.93
N ALA A 77 -4.24 -17.79 -6.71
CA ALA A 77 -4.62 -16.45 -6.27
C ALA A 77 -3.49 -15.42 -6.43
N THR A 78 -2.27 -15.84 -6.77
CA THR A 78 -1.10 -14.96 -6.81
C THR A 78 -1.29 -13.83 -7.82
N ALA A 79 -1.66 -14.14 -9.07
CA ALA A 79 -1.83 -13.11 -10.11
C ALA A 79 -2.89 -12.06 -9.73
N TYR A 80 -4.02 -12.50 -9.18
CA TYR A 80 -5.07 -11.60 -8.74
C TYR A 80 -4.60 -10.63 -7.64
N ALA A 81 -3.79 -11.10 -6.69
CA ALA A 81 -3.21 -10.22 -5.67
C ALA A 81 -2.32 -9.14 -6.30
N PHE A 82 -1.51 -9.48 -7.30
CA PHE A 82 -0.70 -8.51 -8.04
C PHE A 82 -1.53 -7.50 -8.83
N ASP A 83 -2.63 -7.93 -9.46
CA ASP A 83 -3.53 -7.04 -10.21
C ASP A 83 -4.18 -6.00 -9.28
N VAL A 84 -4.61 -6.43 -8.10
CA VAL A 84 -5.11 -5.52 -7.05
C VAL A 84 -4.01 -4.55 -6.60
N LEU A 85 -2.77 -5.02 -6.42
CA LEU A 85 -1.66 -4.15 -6.04
C LEU A 85 -1.29 -3.13 -7.12
N PHE A 86 -1.42 -3.46 -8.42
CA PHE A 86 -1.27 -2.46 -9.47
C PHE A 86 -2.30 -1.33 -9.33
N ALA A 87 -3.56 -1.68 -9.06
CA ALA A 87 -4.60 -0.69 -8.82
C ALA A 87 -4.30 0.17 -7.58
N VAL A 88 -3.91 -0.46 -6.47
CA VAL A 88 -3.55 0.26 -5.22
C VAL A 88 -2.38 1.20 -5.46
N PHE A 89 -1.26 0.72 -6.00
CA PHE A 89 -0.06 1.54 -6.18
C PHE A 89 -0.28 2.64 -7.22
N GLY A 90 -1.02 2.36 -8.30
CA GLY A 90 -1.37 3.36 -9.30
C GLY A 90 -2.25 4.48 -8.73
N LEU A 91 -3.28 4.11 -7.97
CA LEU A 91 -4.19 5.08 -7.35
C LEU A 91 -3.49 5.88 -6.24
N MET A 92 -2.68 5.24 -5.41
CA MET A 92 -1.89 5.92 -4.38
C MET A 92 -0.89 6.88 -5.01
N LEU A 93 -0.17 6.47 -6.06
CA LEU A 93 0.70 7.38 -6.81
C LEU A 93 -0.08 8.62 -7.29
N ALA A 94 -1.28 8.44 -7.85
CA ALA A 94 -2.11 9.54 -8.31
C ALA A 94 -2.55 10.48 -7.17
N VAL A 95 -2.98 9.92 -6.03
CA VAL A 95 -3.39 10.70 -4.84
C VAL A 95 -2.22 11.53 -4.30
N HIS A 96 -1.02 10.96 -4.21
CA HIS A 96 0.15 11.66 -3.68
C HIS A 96 0.69 12.71 -4.65
N VAL A 97 0.65 12.45 -5.97
CA VAL A 97 0.95 13.46 -6.99
C VAL A 97 -0.02 14.63 -6.89
N TYR A 98 -1.32 14.34 -6.77
CA TYR A 98 -2.33 15.38 -6.57
C TYR A 98 -2.05 16.20 -5.31
N GLY A 99 -1.80 15.54 -4.17
CA GLY A 99 -1.51 16.22 -2.91
C GLY A 99 -0.26 17.09 -2.96
N ALA A 100 0.79 16.64 -3.65
CA ALA A 100 2.01 17.43 -3.87
C ALA A 100 1.77 18.65 -4.75
N ILE A 101 1.04 18.50 -5.87
CA ILE A 101 0.67 19.62 -6.76
C ILE A 101 -0.14 20.67 -5.99
N ARG A 102 -1.08 20.22 -5.15
CA ARG A 102 -1.93 21.08 -4.32
C ARG A 102 -1.22 21.62 -3.08
N ARG A 103 -0.02 21.10 -2.75
CA ARG A 103 0.76 21.44 -1.55
C ARG A 103 -0.04 21.26 -0.24
N ILE A 104 -0.82 20.19 -0.17
CA ILE A 104 -1.69 19.87 0.98
C ILE A 104 -1.19 18.71 1.83
N GLN A 105 0.00 18.18 1.54
CA GLN A 105 0.59 17.03 2.24
C GLN A 105 2.01 17.36 2.74
N PRO A 106 2.46 16.74 3.84
CA PRO A 106 3.83 16.90 4.34
C PRO A 106 4.88 16.27 3.41
N ILE A 107 6.16 16.50 3.73
CA ILE A 107 7.29 16.02 2.92
C ILE A 107 7.35 14.49 2.83
N THR A 108 7.02 13.79 3.91
CA THR A 108 6.89 12.32 3.98
C THR A 108 5.97 11.80 2.88
N GLU A 109 4.77 12.34 2.76
CA GLU A 109 3.78 11.98 1.74
C GLU A 109 4.22 12.38 0.32
N THR A 110 5.03 13.42 0.20
CA THR A 110 5.63 13.81 -1.09
C THR A 110 6.72 12.83 -1.53
N LEU A 111 7.53 12.33 -0.58
CA LEU A 111 8.50 11.26 -0.85
C LEU A 111 7.79 9.95 -1.22
N GLU A 112 6.57 9.74 -0.73
CA GLU A 112 5.79 8.56 -1.09
C GLU A 112 5.45 8.49 -2.59
N ILE A 113 5.50 9.58 -3.35
CA ILE A 113 5.40 9.51 -4.83
C ILE A 113 6.47 8.57 -5.39
N GLY A 114 7.72 8.73 -4.94
CA GLY A 114 8.83 7.87 -5.34
C GLY A 114 8.64 6.44 -4.84
N PHE A 115 8.12 6.28 -3.61
CA PHE A 115 7.81 4.98 -3.03
C PHE A 115 6.75 4.22 -3.85
N TRP A 116 5.62 4.84 -4.17
CA TRP A 116 4.55 4.22 -4.96
C TRP A 116 5.00 3.89 -6.38
N ALA A 117 5.78 4.78 -7.02
CA ALA A 117 6.38 4.50 -8.32
C ALA A 117 7.36 3.31 -8.26
N PHE A 118 8.17 3.23 -7.21
CA PHE A 118 9.07 2.10 -6.98
C PHE A 118 8.32 0.80 -6.74
N LEU A 119 7.24 0.81 -5.94
CA LEU A 119 6.40 -0.36 -5.71
C LEU A 119 5.71 -0.84 -7.00
N LEU A 120 5.28 0.06 -7.89
CA LEU A 120 4.79 -0.33 -9.22
C LEU A 120 5.84 -1.08 -10.04
N LEU A 121 7.10 -0.62 -10.00
CA LEU A 121 8.20 -1.29 -10.69
C LEU A 121 8.49 -2.67 -10.08
N LEU A 122 8.54 -2.76 -8.74
CA LEU A 122 8.68 -4.05 -8.06
C LEU A 122 7.52 -4.99 -8.41
N ASN A 123 6.28 -4.54 -8.34
CA ASN A 123 5.10 -5.34 -8.70
C ASN A 123 5.18 -5.85 -10.14
N THR A 124 5.72 -5.03 -11.06
CA THR A 124 5.99 -5.42 -12.45
C THR A 124 7.08 -6.48 -12.56
N TRP A 125 8.19 -6.34 -11.81
CA TRP A 125 9.30 -7.29 -11.88
C TRP A 125 8.98 -8.64 -11.22
N PHE A 126 8.19 -8.64 -10.14
CA PHE A 126 7.79 -9.86 -9.42
C PHE A 126 6.48 -10.46 -9.93
N TYR A 127 5.82 -9.85 -10.92
CA TYR A 127 4.56 -10.35 -11.48
C TYR A 127 4.68 -11.85 -11.85
N PRO A 128 3.73 -12.71 -11.44
CA PRO A 128 3.85 -14.14 -11.67
C PRO A 128 3.81 -14.46 -13.16
N ALA A 129 4.56 -15.48 -13.56
CA ALA A 129 4.45 -16.03 -14.91
C ALA A 129 3.07 -16.71 -15.09
N PRO A 130 2.52 -16.73 -16.31
CA PRO A 130 1.35 -17.55 -16.60
C PRO A 130 1.60 -19.00 -16.18
N PRO A 131 0.62 -19.70 -15.58
CA PRO A 131 0.76 -21.13 -15.33
C PRO A 131 1.04 -21.85 -16.66
N ALA A 132 2.03 -22.74 -16.63
CA ALA A 132 2.42 -23.58 -17.77
C ALA A 132 1.37 -24.66 -18.07
#